data_AF-A0A2M7NV21-F1
#
_entry.id   AF-A0A2M7NV21-F1
#
_cell.length_a   1.000
_cell.length_b   1.000
_cell.length_c   1.000
_cell.angle_alpha   90.00
_cell.angle_beta   90.00
_cell.angle_gamma   90.00
#
_symmetry.space_group_name_H-M   'P 1'
#
loop_
_entity.id
_entity.type
_entity.pdbx_description
1 polymer ?
#
loop_
_entity_poly.entity_id
_entity_poly.type
_entity_poly.pdbx_seq_one_letter_code
_entity_poly.pdbx_strand_id
1 'polypeptide(L)' 'MIKARKALKSFSPYVAGRPVSEIRRLYKLSKVVKLASNENPYDPPVKVVKAVTGGAREVNRYPDSKAYELK' A
#
# COMPACT_ATOMS: atom_id res chain seq x y z
N MET A 1 -14.57 24.03 15.24
CA MET A 1 -13.33 23.23 15.02
C MET A 1 -13.25 22.15 16.08
N ILE A 2 -13.05 20.89 15.69
CA ILE A 2 -12.92 19.77 16.65
C ILE A 2 -11.48 19.75 17.20
N LYS A 3 -11.33 19.64 18.52
CA LYS A 3 -10.04 19.66 19.20
C LYS A 3 -9.51 18.23 19.38
N ALA A 4 -8.33 17.96 18.82
CA ALA A 4 -7.65 16.67 18.96
C ALA A 4 -7.18 16.42 20.40
N ARG A 5 -7.05 15.12 20.78
CA ARG A 5 -6.50 14.71 22.09
C ARG A 5 -5.08 15.26 22.28
N LYS A 6 -4.75 15.70 23.50
CA LYS A 6 -3.42 16.27 23.84
C LYS A 6 -2.25 15.35 23.45
N ALA A 7 -2.42 14.04 23.58
CA ALA A 7 -1.41 13.03 23.21
C ALA A 7 -0.98 13.08 21.74
N LEU A 8 -1.81 13.61 20.83
CA LEU A 8 -1.44 13.75 19.42
C LEU A 8 -0.46 14.90 19.16
N LYS A 9 -0.19 15.74 20.17
CA LYS A 9 0.77 16.86 20.05
C LYS A 9 2.23 16.44 20.29
N SER A 10 2.46 15.24 20.82
CA SER A 10 3.79 14.82 21.27
C SER A 10 4.61 14.09 20.21
N PHE A 11 4.05 13.80 19.03
CA PHE A 11 4.77 13.16 17.94
C PHE A 11 4.54 13.88 16.62
N SER A 12 5.58 13.87 15.79
CA SER A 12 5.51 14.38 14.43
C SER A 12 4.71 13.41 13.55
N PRO A 13 3.91 13.92 12.59
CA PRO A 13 3.26 13.08 11.60
C PRO A 13 4.27 12.20 10.84
N TYR A 14 3.85 11.00 10.44
CA TYR A 14 4.62 10.17 9.54
C TYR A 14 4.81 10.88 8.19
N VAL A 15 6.06 10.96 7.72
CA VAL A 15 6.39 11.54 6.41
C VAL A 15 6.60 10.39 5.44
N ALA A 16 5.55 10.08 4.67
CA ALA A 16 5.64 9.07 3.62
C ALA A 16 6.61 9.50 2.50
N GLY A 17 7.34 8.54 1.93
CA GLY A 17 8.14 8.78 0.74
C GLY A 17 7.27 9.23 -0.44
N ARG A 18 7.81 10.12 -1.28
CA ARG A 18 7.09 10.63 -2.46
C ARG A 18 6.80 9.49 -3.45
N PRO A 19 5.59 9.42 -4.03
CA PRO A 19 5.28 8.45 -5.08
C PRO A 19 6.21 8.59 -6.29
N VAL A 20 6.58 7.47 -6.91
CA VAL A 20 7.41 7.47 -8.12
C VAL A 20 6.80 8.31 -9.24
N SER A 21 5.48 8.28 -9.39
CA SER A 21 4.75 9.08 -10.38
C SER A 21 4.92 10.59 -10.14
N GLU A 22 4.92 11.02 -8.88
CA GLU A 22 5.15 12.41 -8.52
C GLU A 22 6.58 12.83 -8.85
N ILE A 23 7.56 12.02 -8.47
CA ILE A 23 8.99 12.26 -8.77
C ILE A 23 9.21 12.37 -10.28
N ARG A 24 8.64 11.47 -11.08
CA ARG A 24 8.74 11.52 -12.55
C ARG A 24 8.23 12.84 -13.13
N ARG A 25 7.07 13.32 -12.65
CA ARG A 25 6.48 14.59 -13.10
C ARG A 25 7.31 15.79 -12.65
N LEU A 26 7.74 15.83 -11.40
CA LEU A 26 8.45 16.97 -10.81
C LEU A 26 9.80 17.20 -11.50
N TYR A 27 10.53 16.13 -11.76
CA TYR A 27 11.89 16.18 -12.32
C TYR A 27 11.96 15.87 -13.82
N LYS A 28 10.81 15.69 -14.49
CA LYS A 28 10.71 15.36 -15.93
C LYS A 28 11.54 14.13 -16.32
N LEU A 29 11.51 13.08 -15.50
CA LEU A 29 12.30 11.87 -15.70
C LEU A 29 11.57 10.85 -16.58
N SER A 30 12.25 10.38 -17.62
CA SER A 30 11.77 9.28 -18.46
C SER A 30 11.74 7.95 -17.70
N LYS A 31 12.72 7.73 -16.81
CA LYS A 31 12.90 6.51 -16.02
C LYS A 31 13.19 6.81 -14.55
N VAL A 32 12.65 5.98 -13.66
CA VAL A 32 12.97 5.96 -12.22
C VAL A 32 13.17 4.52 -11.80
N VAL A 33 14.24 4.26 -11.05
CA VAL A 33 14.52 2.96 -10.42
C VAL A 33 14.19 3.09 -8.95
N LYS A 34 13.23 2.29 -8.44
CA LYS A 34 12.75 2.39 -7.06
C LYS A 34 13.47 1.37 -6.17
N LEU A 35 14.23 1.87 -5.18
CA LEU A 35 14.99 1.06 -4.21
C LEU A 35 14.77 1.50 -2.75
N ALA A 36 13.69 2.25 -2.47
CA ALA A 36 13.52 3.00 -1.23
C ALA A 36 12.49 2.41 -0.25
N SER A 37 11.94 1.21 -0.50
CA SER A 37 10.81 0.67 0.29
C SER A 37 10.88 -0.83 0.56
N ASN A 38 12.03 -1.47 0.34
CA ASN A 38 12.23 -2.92 0.55
C ASN A 38 11.21 -3.79 -0.22
N GLU A 39 10.75 -3.32 -1.38
CA GLU A 39 9.80 -4.05 -2.22
C GLU A 39 10.50 -5.17 -2.98
N ASN A 40 9.76 -6.24 -3.28
CA ASN A 40 10.23 -7.31 -4.14
C ASN A 40 10.33 -6.79 -5.59
N PRO A 41 11.50 -6.90 -6.26
CA PRO A 41 11.65 -6.44 -7.64
C PRO A 41 10.97 -7.33 -8.69
N TYR A 42 10.50 -8.53 -8.31
CA TYR A 42 9.84 -9.48 -9.20
C TYR A 42 8.32 -9.36 -9.16
N ASP A 43 7.67 -9.82 -10.23
CA ASP A 43 6.22 -9.95 -10.27
C ASP A 43 5.70 -10.88 -9.16
N PRO A 44 4.45 -10.65 -8.66
CA PRO A 44 3.83 -11.57 -7.73
C PRO A 44 3.77 -13.00 -8.30
N PRO A 45 3.87 -14.05 -7.46
CA PRO A 45 3.73 -15.42 -7.94
C PRO A 45 2.42 -15.63 -8.72
N VAL A 46 2.46 -16.35 -9.84
CA VAL A 46 1.28 -16.59 -10.71
C VAL A 46 0.07 -17.12 -9.93
N LYS A 47 0.31 -17.99 -8.94
CA LYS A 47 -0.72 -18.52 -8.03
C LYS A 47 -1.43 -17.43 -7.21
N VAL A 48 -0.70 -16.40 -6.77
CA VAL A 48 -1.25 -15.24 -6.06
C VAL A 48 -2.10 -14.40 -7.01
N VAL A 49 -1.60 -14.11 -8.22
CA VAL A 49 -2.37 -13.35 -9.23
C VAL A 49 -3.69 -14.04 -9.53
N LYS A 50 -3.69 -15.36 -9.74
CA LYS A 50 -4.92 -16.16 -9.97
C LYS A 50 -5.88 -16.12 -8.78
N ALA A 51 -5.39 -16.23 -7.56
CA ALA A 51 -6.23 -16.17 -6.37
C ALA A 51 -6.91 -14.79 -6.21
N VAL A 52 -6.14 -13.71 -6.41
CA VAL A 52 -6.66 -12.34 -6.31
C VAL A 52 -7.67 -12.05 -7.42
N THR A 53 -7.39 -12.41 -8.67
CA THR A 53 -8.34 -12.18 -9.78
C THR A 53 -9.59 -13.03 -9.64
N GLY A 54 -9.47 -14.27 -9.14
CA GLY A 54 -10.62 -15.13 -8.81
C GLY A 54 -11.51 -14.53 -7.73
N GLY A 55 -10.90 -14.02 -6.65
CA GLY A 55 -11.62 -13.42 -5.52
C GLY A 55 -12.21 -12.02 -5.79
N ALA A 56 -11.83 -11.37 -6.90
CA ALA A 56 -12.24 -9.99 -7.20
C ALA A 56 -13.77 -9.81 -7.29
N ARG A 57 -14.53 -10.87 -7.60
CA ARG A 57 -16.00 -10.82 -7.67
C ARG A 57 -16.69 -10.78 -6.31
N GLU A 58 -15.98 -11.10 -5.22
CA GLU A 58 -16.54 -11.24 -3.87
C GLU A 58 -16.17 -10.09 -2.93
N VAL A 59 -15.40 -9.10 -3.40
CA VAL A 59 -14.89 -7.98 -2.59
C VAL A 59 -15.99 -7.07 -2.00
N ASN A 60 -17.24 -7.22 -2.44
CA ASN A 60 -18.40 -6.55 -1.85
C ASN A 60 -18.92 -7.22 -0.56
N ARG A 61 -18.32 -8.35 -0.16
CA ARG A 61 -18.62 -9.05 1.09
C ARG A 61 -17.50 -8.82 2.09
N TYR A 62 -17.86 -8.76 3.37
CA TYR A 62 -16.86 -8.78 4.44
C TYR A 62 -16.10 -10.12 4.42
N PRO A 63 -14.79 -10.13 4.70
CA PRO A 63 -14.03 -11.37 4.84
C PRO A 63 -14.46 -12.11 6.12
N ASP A 64 -14.06 -13.38 6.24
CA ASP A 64 -14.17 -14.09 7.53
C ASP A 64 -13.34 -13.36 8.59
N SER A 65 -14.02 -12.91 9.65
CA SER A 65 -13.43 -12.20 10.78
C SER A 65 -12.33 -12.97 11.51
N LYS A 66 -12.33 -14.31 11.41
CA LYS A 66 -11.33 -15.16 12.06
C LYS A 66 -10.20 -15.59 11.13
N ALA A 67 -10.26 -15.22 9.84
CA ALA A 67 -9.35 -15.65 8.80
C ALA A 67 -9.05 -17.16 8.87
N TYR A 68 -10.11 -17.98 9.03
CA TYR A 68 -10.01 -19.41 9.32
C TYR A 68 -9.10 -20.16 8.35
N GLU A 69 -9.21 -19.88 7.05
CA GLU A 69 -8.41 -20.50 5.98
C GLU A 69 -6.93 -20.05 5.93
N LEU A 70 -6.54 -19.02 6.69
CA LEU A 70 -5.18 -18.46 6.69
C LEU A 70 -4.37 -18.79 7.97
N LYS A 71 -4.92 -19.63 8.85
CA LYS A 71 -4.26 -20.07 10.08
C LYS A 71 -3.36 -21.28 9.87
#